data_AF-A0AAF1KJG5-F1
#
_entry.id   AF-A0AAF1KJG5-F1
#
_cell.length_a   1.000
_cell.length_b   1.000
_cell.length_c   1.000
_cell.angle_alpha   90.00
_cell.angle_beta   90.00
_cell.angle_gamma   90.00
#
_symmetry.space_group_name_H-M   'P 1'
#
loop_
_entity.id
_entity.type
_entity.pdbx_description
1 polymer ?
#
loop_
_entity_poly.entity_id
_entity_poly.type
_entity_poly.pdbx_seq_one_letter_code
_entity_poly.pdbx_strand_id
1 'polypeptide(L)'
;MASEMDFTKMFRMPGFPDMEALAAAQRRNMEALAEANRTALEGAQAVAKRHMEMVQQSIGDMTEAMRKAGDGEAPQAQAQRQAEMMRGAYERAVANMQELAELIQKSSGEALGLLNKRFAAAMEEAKALVPPTK
;
A
#
# COMPACT_ATOMS: atom_id res chain seq x y z
N MET A 1 7.64 57.17 7.15
CA MET A 1 8.36 56.05 6.52
C MET A 1 8.97 55.15 7.60
N ALA A 2 8.16 54.68 8.55
CA ALA A 2 8.59 53.78 9.61
C ALA A 2 7.46 52.77 9.77
N SER A 3 7.55 51.63 9.08
CA SER A 3 6.75 50.42 9.37
C SER A 3 7.08 49.22 8.47
N GLU A 4 8.24 49.19 7.81
CA GLU A 4 8.98 47.93 7.64
C GLU A 4 9.79 47.71 8.93
N MET A 5 9.12 47.57 10.08
CA MET A 5 9.74 46.93 11.22
C MET A 5 9.95 45.47 10.80
N ASP A 6 11.05 45.27 10.08
CA ASP A 6 11.75 44.06 9.71
C ASP A 6 10.99 42.80 10.15
N PHE A 7 10.02 42.39 9.34
CA PHE A 7 9.24 41.17 9.56
C PHE A 7 10.20 39.98 9.79
N THR A 8 11.35 40.02 9.11
CA THR A 8 12.50 39.14 9.25
C THR A 8 13.18 39.17 10.63
N LYS A 9 13.23 40.33 11.31
CA LYS A 9 13.74 40.43 12.69
C LYS A 9 12.67 40.02 13.71
N MET A 10 11.39 40.22 13.42
CA MET A 10 10.29 39.73 14.27
C MET A 10 10.24 38.19 14.31
N PHE A 11 10.48 37.53 13.17
CA PHE A 11 10.63 36.06 13.09
C PHE A 11 11.88 35.49 13.77
N ARG A 12 12.87 36.33 14.08
CA ARG A 12 14.10 35.95 14.80
C ARG A 12 14.09 36.41 16.27
N MET A 13 12.97 36.97 16.77
CA MET A 13 12.87 37.38 18.17
C MET A 13 12.64 36.18 19.09
N PRO A 14 13.32 36.11 20.26
CA PRO A 14 13.05 35.10 21.27
C PRO A 14 11.57 35.13 21.67
N GLY A 15 10.84 34.04 21.39
CA GLY A 15 9.41 33.91 21.67
C GLY A 15 8.50 33.80 20.44
N PHE A 16 9.02 33.97 19.21
CA PHE A 16 8.30 33.63 17.98
C PHE A 16 8.70 32.22 17.47
N PRO A 17 7.76 31.41 16.96
CA PRO A 17 8.07 30.10 16.37
C PRO A 17 8.99 30.23 15.16
N ASP A 18 9.94 29.31 15.01
CA ASP A 18 10.81 29.24 13.84
C ASP A 18 9.98 28.90 12.58
N MET A 19 9.71 29.93 11.77
CA MET A 19 8.88 29.80 10.57
C MET A 19 9.57 29.03 9.44
N GLU A 20 10.90 29.04 9.40
CA GLU A 20 11.65 28.26 8.41
C GLU A 20 11.55 26.77 8.74
N ALA A 21 11.68 26.43 10.03
CA ALA A 21 11.43 25.08 10.52
C ALA A 21 9.98 24.64 10.28
N LEU A 22 8.99 25.53 10.50
CA LEU A 22 7.59 25.22 10.23
C LEU A 22 7.32 24.99 8.73
N ALA A 23 7.86 25.84 7.85
CA ALA A 23 7.73 25.66 6.41
C ALA A 23 8.39 24.36 5.93
N ALA A 24 9.57 24.03 6.46
CA ALA A 24 10.24 22.76 6.19
C ALA A 24 9.43 21.56 6.68
N ALA A 25 8.83 21.64 7.87
CA ALA A 25 7.96 20.59 8.41
C ALA A 25 6.71 20.37 7.54
N GLN A 26 6.10 21.45 7.04
CA GLN A 26 4.96 21.35 6.11
C GLN A 26 5.35 20.73 4.76
N ARG A 27 6.52 21.08 4.23
CA ARG A 27 7.04 20.43 3.02
C ARG A 27 7.22 18.92 3.23
N ARG A 28 7.83 18.50 4.35
CA ARG A 28 8.00 17.08 4.71
C ARG A 28 6.65 16.37 4.89
N ASN A 29 5.62 17.05 5.41
CA ASN A 29 4.26 16.49 5.50
C ASN A 29 3.71 16.15 4.11
N MET A 30 3.81 17.08 3.16
CA MET A 30 3.32 16.90 1.81
C MET A 30 4.08 15.79 1.08
N GLU A 31 5.40 15.73 1.25
CA GLU A 31 6.24 14.67 0.68
C GLU A 31 5.82 13.29 1.22
N ALA A 32 5.63 13.16 2.54
CA ALA A 32 5.19 11.90 3.16
C ALA A 32 3.78 11.46 2.70
N LEU A 33 2.84 12.42 2.56
CA LEU A 33 1.50 12.13 2.03
C LEU A 33 1.57 11.69 0.56
N ALA A 34 2.39 12.34 -0.25
CA ALA A 34 2.60 11.96 -1.64
C ALA A 34 3.20 10.55 -1.76
N GLU A 35 4.19 10.23 -0.93
CA GLU A 35 4.82 8.91 -0.91
C GLU A 35 3.87 7.80 -0.43
N ALA A 36 3.08 8.06 0.61
CA ALA A 36 2.06 7.13 1.07
C ALA A 36 0.99 6.87 0.00
N ASN A 37 0.52 7.91 -0.69
CA ASN A 37 -0.41 7.78 -1.80
C ASN A 37 0.17 6.98 -2.97
N ARG A 38 1.44 7.25 -3.31
CA ARG A 38 2.15 6.48 -4.35
C ARG A 38 2.25 5.00 -3.98
N THR A 39 2.62 4.70 -2.74
CA THR A 39 2.71 3.33 -2.23
C THR A 39 1.36 2.59 -2.29
N ALA A 40 0.27 3.29 -1.93
CA ALA A 40 -1.07 2.74 -2.04
C ALA A 40 -1.48 2.46 -3.51
N LEU A 41 -1.15 3.38 -4.43
CA LEU A 41 -1.41 3.20 -5.86
C LEU A 41 -0.60 2.05 -6.47
N GLU A 42 0.67 1.92 -6.11
CA GLU A 42 1.53 0.80 -6.53
C GLU A 42 0.98 -0.54 -6.03
N GLY A 43 0.47 -0.59 -4.80
CA GLY A 43 -0.21 -1.78 -4.28
C GLY A 43 -1.50 -2.11 -5.02
N ALA A 44 -2.35 -1.12 -5.32
CA ALA A 44 -3.55 -1.32 -6.12
C ALA A 44 -3.23 -1.85 -7.52
N GLN A 45 -2.17 -1.35 -8.15
CA GLN A 45 -1.67 -1.86 -9.43
C GLN A 45 -1.18 -3.30 -9.33
N ALA A 46 -0.45 -3.64 -8.26
CA ALA A 46 0.02 -5.01 -8.02
C ALA A 46 -1.16 -5.99 -7.87
N VAL A 47 -2.19 -5.62 -7.11
CA VAL A 47 -3.43 -6.40 -6.97
C VAL A 47 -4.13 -6.57 -8.32
N ALA A 48 -4.29 -5.49 -9.09
CA ALA A 48 -4.93 -5.55 -10.40
C ALA A 48 -4.17 -6.44 -11.39
N LYS A 49 -2.84 -6.34 -11.41
CA LYS A 49 -1.98 -7.21 -12.22
C LYS A 49 -2.16 -8.67 -11.82
N ARG A 50 -2.13 -8.97 -10.53
CA ARG A 50 -2.31 -10.35 -10.05
C ARG A 50 -3.70 -10.88 -10.38
N HIS A 51 -4.72 -10.03 -10.32
CA HIS A 51 -6.07 -10.40 -10.76
C HIS A 51 -6.13 -10.84 -12.22
N MET A 52 -5.45 -10.09 -13.11
CA MET A 52 -5.37 -10.45 -14.53
C MET A 52 -4.63 -11.77 -14.77
N GLU A 53 -3.54 -12.04 -14.04
CA GLU A 53 -2.82 -13.31 -14.13
C GLU A 53 -3.70 -14.50 -13.72
N MET A 54 -4.49 -14.37 -12.65
CA MET A 54 -5.45 -15.40 -12.24
C MET A 54 -6.53 -15.65 -13.30
N VAL A 55 -7.01 -14.60 -13.98
CA VAL A 55 -7.96 -14.74 -15.10
C VAL A 55 -7.34 -15.51 -16.26
N GLN A 56 -6.11 -15.16 -16.67
CA GLN A 56 -5.40 -15.86 -17.73
C GLN A 56 -5.19 -17.34 -17.40
N GLN A 57 -4.83 -17.64 -16.15
CA GLN A 57 -4.69 -19.01 -15.66
C GLN A 57 -6.02 -19.77 -15.73
N SER A 58 -7.13 -19.15 -15.31
CA SER A 58 -8.46 -19.75 -15.34
C SER A 58 -8.93 -20.10 -16.76
N ILE A 59 -8.60 -19.25 -17.75
CA ILE A 59 -8.88 -19.52 -19.17
C ILE A 59 -8.06 -20.73 -19.67
N GLY A 60 -6.79 -20.82 -19.25
CA GLY A 60 -5.93 -21.97 -19.54
C GLY A 60 -6.51 -23.27 -18.99
N ASP A 61 -6.90 -23.26 -17.71
CA ASP A 61 -7.49 -24.43 -17.05
C ASP A 61 -8.79 -24.88 -17.73
N MET A 62 -9.65 -23.94 -18.13
CA MET A 62 -10.88 -24.24 -18.84
C MET A 62 -10.60 -24.89 -20.20
N THR A 63 -9.60 -24.39 -20.93
CA THR A 63 -9.20 -24.95 -22.23
C THR A 63 -8.67 -26.37 -22.07
N GLU A 64 -7.88 -26.62 -21.03
CA GLU A 64 -7.34 -27.94 -20.73
C GLU A 64 -8.44 -28.92 -20.29
N ALA A 65 -9.40 -28.47 -19.47
CA ALA A 65 -10.55 -29.26 -19.07
C ALA A 65 -11.43 -29.67 -20.28
N MET A 66 -11.67 -28.75 -21.23
CA MET A 66 -12.39 -29.06 -22.46
C MET A 66 -11.67 -30.11 -23.32
N ARG A 67 -10.33 -30.04 -23.43
CA ARG A 67 -9.54 -31.06 -24.14
C ARG A 67 -9.70 -32.44 -23.51
N LYS A 68 -9.54 -32.52 -22.19
CA LYS A 68 -9.62 -33.79 -21.44
C LYS A 68 -11.03 -34.39 -21.41
N ALA A 69 -12.08 -33.58 -21.54
CA ALA A 69 -13.46 -34.05 -21.60
C ALA A 69 -13.77 -34.83 -22.90
N GLY A 70 -12.99 -34.64 -23.97
CA GLY A 70 -13.15 -35.36 -25.24
C GLY A 70 -12.61 -36.80 -25.24
N ASP A 71 -11.87 -37.21 -24.21
CA ASP A 71 -11.08 -38.47 -24.22
C ASP A 71 -11.89 -39.74 -23.84
N GLY A 72 -13.18 -39.64 -23.51
CA GLY A 72 -14.10 -40.80 -23.44
C GLY A 72 -13.70 -41.96 -22.50
N GLU A 73 -13.37 -41.67 -21.23
CA GLU A 73 -12.90 -42.67 -20.27
C GLU A 73 -13.99 -43.47 -19.53
N ALA A 74 -13.55 -44.58 -18.91
CA ALA A 74 -14.39 -45.41 -18.04
C ALA A 74 -14.88 -44.64 -16.79
N PRO A 75 -16.10 -44.93 -16.26
CA PRO A 75 -16.75 -44.15 -15.20
C PRO A 75 -15.94 -43.99 -13.91
N GLN A 76 -15.14 -45.00 -13.56
CA GLN A 76 -14.36 -45.02 -12.32
C GLN A 76 -13.10 -44.14 -12.41
N ALA A 77 -12.47 -44.08 -13.59
CA ALA A 77 -11.39 -43.14 -13.89
C ALA A 77 -11.91 -41.69 -13.92
N GLN A 78 -13.14 -41.50 -14.40
CA GLN A 78 -13.81 -40.21 -14.43
C GLN A 78 -14.10 -39.65 -13.02
N ALA A 79 -14.50 -40.52 -12.07
CA ALA A 79 -14.71 -40.14 -10.67
C ALA A 79 -13.41 -39.73 -9.95
N GLN A 80 -12.32 -40.47 -10.15
CA GLN A 80 -11.00 -40.10 -9.60
C GLN A 80 -10.51 -38.77 -10.17
N ARG A 81 -10.62 -38.57 -11.49
CA ARG A 81 -10.28 -37.29 -12.14
C ARG A 81 -11.10 -36.13 -11.60
N GLN A 82 -12.41 -36.30 -11.37
CA GLN A 82 -13.23 -35.24 -10.78
C GLN A 82 -12.75 -34.85 -9.38
N ALA A 83 -12.43 -35.83 -8.55
CA ALA A 83 -11.92 -35.58 -7.20
C ALA A 83 -10.57 -34.82 -7.24
N GLU A 84 -9.65 -35.22 -8.11
CA GLU A 84 -8.37 -34.53 -8.32
C GLU A 84 -8.55 -33.10 -8.85
N MET A 85 -9.46 -32.89 -9.81
CA MET A 85 -9.78 -31.57 -10.33
C MET A 85 -10.38 -30.66 -9.25
N MET A 86 -11.33 -31.15 -8.45
CA MET A 86 -11.90 -30.38 -7.34
C MET A 86 -10.84 -30.02 -6.31
N ARG A 87 -10.00 -30.98 -5.92
CA ARG A 87 -8.91 -30.74 -4.97
C ARG A 87 -7.93 -29.68 -5.50
N GLY A 88 -7.48 -29.83 -6.74
CA GLY A 88 -6.56 -28.88 -7.36
C GLY A 88 -7.18 -27.49 -7.54
N ALA A 89 -8.49 -27.39 -7.82
CA ALA A 89 -9.19 -26.11 -7.89
C ALA A 89 -9.28 -25.44 -6.51
N TYR A 90 -9.55 -26.21 -5.46
CA TYR A 90 -9.60 -25.71 -4.08
C TYR A 90 -8.24 -25.20 -3.60
N GLU A 91 -7.17 -25.99 -3.78
CA GLU A 91 -5.81 -25.61 -3.39
C GLU A 91 -5.37 -24.30 -4.09
N ARG A 92 -5.69 -24.17 -5.38
CA ARG A 92 -5.42 -22.93 -6.15
C ARG A 92 -6.24 -21.75 -5.66
N ALA A 93 -7.52 -21.93 -5.37
CA ALA A 93 -8.37 -20.87 -4.84
C ALA A 93 -7.84 -20.34 -3.50
N VAL A 94 -7.43 -21.24 -2.60
CA VAL A 94 -6.83 -20.85 -1.31
C VAL A 94 -5.52 -20.10 -1.51
N ALA A 95 -4.62 -20.60 -2.34
CA ALA A 95 -3.34 -19.93 -2.63
C ALA A 95 -3.55 -18.52 -3.21
N ASN A 96 -4.46 -18.39 -4.17
CA ASN A 96 -4.82 -17.10 -4.77
C ASN A 96 -5.36 -16.10 -3.73
N MET A 97 -6.25 -16.56 -2.82
CA MET A 97 -6.78 -15.70 -1.76
C MET A 97 -5.69 -15.26 -0.78
N GLN A 98 -4.77 -16.15 -0.40
CA GLN A 98 -3.65 -15.83 0.48
C GLN A 98 -2.74 -14.77 -0.15
N GLU A 99 -2.36 -14.94 -1.40
CA GLU A 99 -1.47 -14.01 -2.10
C GLU A 99 -2.10 -12.62 -2.27
N LEU A 100 -3.39 -12.54 -2.61
CA LEU A 100 -4.11 -11.27 -2.66
C LEU A 100 -4.18 -10.59 -1.28
N ALA A 101 -4.44 -11.37 -0.22
CA ALA A 101 -4.49 -10.85 1.14
C ALA A 101 -3.12 -10.29 1.56
N GLU A 102 -2.04 -10.98 1.24
CA GLU A 102 -0.67 -10.53 1.49
C GLU A 102 -0.35 -9.23 0.75
N LEU A 103 -0.70 -9.12 -0.54
CA LEU A 103 -0.49 -7.90 -1.33
C LEU A 103 -1.23 -6.70 -0.74
N ILE A 104 -2.50 -6.88 -0.37
CA ILE A 104 -3.33 -5.83 0.23
C ILE A 104 -2.76 -5.40 1.59
N GLN A 105 -2.42 -6.36 2.45
CA GLN A 105 -1.88 -6.09 3.77
C GLN A 105 -0.53 -5.39 3.69
N LYS A 106 0.35 -5.83 2.79
CA LYS A 106 1.67 -5.22 2.58
C LYS A 106 1.55 -3.76 2.15
N SER A 107 0.78 -3.48 1.10
CA SER A 107 0.60 -2.11 0.60
C SER A 107 0.01 -1.18 1.66
N SER A 108 -1.03 -1.65 2.37
CA SER A 108 -1.68 -0.87 3.43
C SER A 108 -0.71 -0.62 4.61
N GLY A 109 0.07 -1.64 4.98
CA GLY A 109 1.04 -1.56 6.06
C GLY A 109 2.21 -0.62 5.75
N GLU A 110 2.73 -0.66 4.51
CA GLU A 110 3.81 0.22 4.06
C GLU A 110 3.36 1.69 4.04
N ALA A 111 2.18 1.97 3.47
CA ALA A 111 1.61 3.32 3.45
C ALA A 111 1.35 3.87 4.87
N LEU A 112 0.73 3.08 5.75
CA LEU A 112 0.52 3.46 7.15
C LEU A 112 1.84 3.63 7.92
N GLY A 113 2.84 2.80 7.62
CA GLY A 113 4.18 2.90 8.19
C GLY A 113 4.85 4.23 7.87
N LEU A 114 4.73 4.71 6.62
CA LEU A 114 5.23 6.03 6.21
C LEU A 114 4.55 7.16 6.98
N LEU A 115 3.22 7.12 7.09
CA LEU A 115 2.46 8.13 7.83
C LEU A 115 2.78 8.13 9.32
N ASN A 116 2.90 6.96 9.95
CA ASN A 116 3.26 6.83 11.36
C ASN A 116 4.66 7.39 11.64
N LYS A 117 5.64 7.11 10.77
CA LYS A 117 6.98 7.70 10.88
C LYS A 117 6.94 9.22 10.78
N ARG A 118 6.18 9.76 9.83
CA ARG A 118 6.04 11.21 9.68
C ARG A 118 5.37 11.85 10.89
N PHE A 119 4.33 11.20 11.42
CA PHE A 119 3.64 11.65 12.63
C PHE A 119 4.57 11.69 13.83
N ALA A 120 5.36 10.64 14.07
CA ALA A 120 6.36 10.61 15.13
C ALA A 120 7.38 11.76 14.98
N ALA A 121 7.89 11.98 13.75
CA ALA A 121 8.79 13.09 13.47
C ALA A 121 8.12 14.46 13.70
N ALA A 122 6.83 14.62 13.37
CA ALA A 122 6.09 15.86 13.59
C ALA A 122 5.93 16.18 15.08
N MET A 123 5.76 15.15 15.92
CA MET A 123 5.70 15.33 17.38
C MET A 123 7.04 15.80 17.97
N GLU A 124 8.16 15.31 17.45
CA GLU A 124 9.49 15.78 17.87
C GLU A 124 9.78 17.21 17.37
N GLU A 125 9.40 17.52 16.13
CA GLU A 125 9.46 18.89 15.59
C GLU A 125 8.60 19.86 16.42
N ALA A 126 7.41 19.45 16.84
CA ALA A 126 6.53 20.27 17.69
C ALA A 126 7.16 20.55 19.07
N LYS A 127 7.82 19.57 19.69
CA LYS A 127 8.54 19.78 20.96
C LYS A 127 9.68 20.78 20.82
N ALA A 128 10.41 20.73 19.70
CA ALA A 128 11.51 21.65 19.42
C ALA A 128 11.04 23.10 19.19
N LEU A 129 9.77 23.30 18.80
CA LEU A 129 9.15 24.61 18.59
C LEU A 129 8.59 25.23 19.89
N VAL A 130 8.48 24.47 20.98
CA VAL A 130 8.04 25.00 22.29
C VAL A 130 9.24 25.64 22.99
N PRO A 131 9.22 26.96 23.27
CA PRO A 131 10.31 27.60 24.01
C PRO A 131 10.40 27.03 25.43
N PRO A 132 11.61 26.86 26.00
CA PRO A 132 11.75 26.39 27.37
C PRO A 132 11.03 27.34 28.33
N THR A 133 10.10 26.81 29.12
CA THR A 133 9.50 27.54 30.24
C THR A 133 10.60 27.87 31.25
N LYS A 134 10.76 29.17 31.55
CA LYS A 134 11.62 29.67 32.62
C LYS A 134 11.16 29.17 33.99
#